data_AF-A0A7V5S2P4-F1
#
_entry.id   AF-A0A7V5S2P4-F1
#
_cell.length_a   1.000
_cell.length_b   1.000
_cell.length_c   1.000
_cell.angle_alpha   90.00
_cell.angle_beta   90.00
_cell.angle_gamma   90.00
#
_symmetry.space_group_name_H-M   'P 1'
#
loop_
_entity.id
_entity.type
_entity.pdbx_description
1 polymer ?
#
loop_
_entity_poly.entity_id
_entity_poly.type
_entity_poly.pdbx_seq_one_letter_code
_entity_poly.pdbx_strand_id
1 'polypeptide(L)'
;MANLSFMNLPAVGFIGLGIMGRPMARHILQAGYPLIVHSRSRPPIDALVELGAREAKTPAELAAQCEVVITCLPDDETVRQVWLTGAHAALPAMRPNTIAVDMGTTSPSLTRDLAAYAQSRQVAFLDAPVTGGQWGAESGTLTIMVGGARDAYERALPVFQAMGKRIVYVGESGKGQLMKLANQIAVAVGMLAVAEALLFAEQAGLDLNLTVETLSSGAAGSWAMENLGRRIAQGDLQPGFMVRLLQKDLQILLSEARSTATPLLGSALVHQLYCHLERTGEDRLGTQALIQVLRRLGGQE
;
A
#
# COMPACT_ATOMS: atom_id res chain seq x y z
N MET A 1 -2.65 -18.62 34.07
CA MET A 1 -2.06 -17.27 34.20
C MET A 1 -2.09 -16.55 32.85
N ALA A 2 -3.27 -16.24 32.29
CA ALA A 2 -3.39 -15.73 30.92
C ALA A 2 -4.41 -14.59 30.75
N ASN A 3 -4.59 -13.74 31.77
CA ASN A 3 -5.62 -12.68 31.73
C ASN A 3 -5.20 -11.35 32.39
N LEU A 4 -3.91 -11.02 32.43
CA LEU A 4 -3.41 -9.76 33.03
C LEU A 4 -2.70 -8.82 32.03
N SER A 5 -2.52 -9.18 30.76
CA SER A 5 -1.84 -8.34 29.76
C SER A 5 -2.79 -7.47 28.91
N PHE A 6 -4.11 -7.64 29.03
CA PHE A 6 -5.11 -6.88 28.24
C PHE A 6 -5.50 -5.53 28.86
N MET A 7 -5.02 -5.19 30.07
CA MET A 7 -5.56 -4.06 30.84
C MET A 7 -5.03 -2.66 30.46
N ASN A 8 -4.28 -2.46 29.35
CA ASN A 8 -4.03 -1.12 28.79
C ASN A 8 -3.32 -1.18 27.42
N LEU A 9 -3.93 -1.80 26.40
CA LEU A 9 -3.46 -1.60 25.02
C LEU A 9 -3.78 -0.16 24.57
N PRO A 10 -2.91 0.52 23.79
CA PRO A 10 -3.18 1.85 23.27
C PRO A 10 -4.40 1.82 22.34
N ALA A 11 -5.21 2.87 22.38
CA ALA A 11 -6.26 3.07 21.41
C ALA A 11 -5.64 3.39 20.04
N VAL A 12 -6.08 2.64 19.03
CA VAL A 12 -5.63 2.77 17.64
C VAL A 12 -6.73 3.39 16.82
N GLY A 13 -6.38 4.42 16.07
CA GLY A 13 -7.22 5.04 15.06
C GLY A 13 -6.85 4.52 13.68
N PHE A 14 -7.83 4.18 12.83
CA PHE A 14 -7.59 3.77 11.45
C PHE A 14 -8.46 4.56 10.48
N ILE A 15 -7.82 5.32 9.59
CA ILE A 15 -8.47 6.17 8.59
C ILE A 15 -8.18 5.61 7.18
N GLY A 16 -9.24 5.32 6.43
CA GLY A 16 -9.15 4.78 5.08
C GLY A 16 -9.34 3.26 5.03
N LEU A 17 -10.59 2.82 4.89
CA LEU A 17 -10.98 1.40 4.95
C LEU A 17 -11.20 0.80 3.56
N GLY A 18 -10.24 1.03 2.65
CA GLY A 18 -10.26 0.46 1.31
C GLY A 18 -9.90 -1.03 1.29
N ILE A 19 -9.54 -1.53 0.11
CA ILE A 19 -9.13 -2.94 -0.12
C ILE A 19 -8.01 -3.38 0.83
N MET A 20 -7.04 -2.49 1.08
CA MET A 20 -5.93 -2.74 2.02
C MET A 20 -6.32 -2.42 3.46
N GLY A 21 -6.85 -1.21 3.71
CA GLY A 21 -7.04 -0.70 5.07
C GLY A 21 -8.07 -1.45 5.90
N ARG A 22 -9.18 -1.93 5.30
CA ARG A 22 -10.22 -2.67 6.05
C ARG A 22 -9.69 -3.98 6.67
N PRO A 23 -9.05 -4.90 5.92
CA PRO A 23 -8.49 -6.10 6.54
C PRO A 23 -7.35 -5.80 7.52
N MET A 24 -6.52 -4.78 7.27
CA MET A 24 -5.49 -4.33 8.23
C MET A 24 -6.12 -3.90 9.57
N ALA A 25 -7.15 -3.06 9.53
CA ALA A 25 -7.88 -2.60 10.70
C ALA A 25 -8.55 -3.77 11.45
N ARG A 26 -9.13 -4.73 10.72
CA ARG A 26 -9.71 -5.95 11.30
C ARG A 26 -8.68 -6.74 12.11
N HIS A 27 -7.45 -6.89 11.62
CA HIS A 27 -6.38 -7.60 12.34
C HIS A 27 -5.97 -6.87 13.62
N ILE A 28 -5.86 -5.54 13.59
CA ILE A 28 -5.60 -4.72 14.79
C ILE A 28 -6.70 -4.94 15.84
N LEU A 29 -7.97 -4.93 15.43
CA LEU A 29 -9.10 -5.19 16.32
C LEU A 29 -9.05 -6.61 16.91
N GLN A 30 -8.78 -7.63 16.08
CA GLN A 30 -8.68 -9.03 16.51
C GLN A 30 -7.49 -9.30 17.44
N ALA A 31 -6.43 -8.50 17.36
CA ALA A 31 -5.33 -8.51 18.32
C ALA A 31 -5.69 -7.88 19.68
N GLY A 32 -6.91 -7.36 19.83
CA GLY A 32 -7.44 -6.83 21.09
C GLY A 32 -7.25 -5.34 21.32
N TYR A 33 -6.73 -4.59 20.34
CA TYR A 33 -6.58 -3.15 20.45
C TYR A 33 -7.95 -2.44 20.43
N PRO A 34 -8.21 -1.46 21.31
CA PRO A 34 -9.34 -0.56 21.16
C PRO A 34 -9.23 0.19 19.84
N LEU A 35 -10.09 -0.12 18.88
CA LEU A 35 -10.03 0.43 17.52
C LEU A 35 -11.11 1.48 17.30
N ILE A 36 -10.70 2.67 16.83
CA ILE A 36 -11.59 3.70 16.30
C ILE A 36 -11.34 3.81 14.80
N VAL A 37 -12.41 3.80 13.99
CA VAL A 37 -12.30 3.81 12.53
C VAL A 37 -13.01 5.00 11.91
N HIS A 38 -12.47 5.42 10.77
CA HIS A 38 -13.08 6.43 9.91
C HIS A 38 -12.82 6.13 8.43
N SER A 39 -13.83 6.36 7.60
CA SER A 39 -13.72 6.25 6.14
C SER A 39 -14.78 7.13 5.47
N ARG A 40 -14.56 7.49 4.20
CA ARG A 40 -15.58 8.18 3.40
C ARG A 40 -16.80 7.29 3.10
N SER A 41 -16.57 5.99 2.95
CA SER A 41 -17.62 5.03 2.60
C SER A 41 -18.16 4.34 3.85
N ARG A 42 -19.50 4.24 3.93
CA ARG A 42 -20.21 3.65 5.07
C ARG A 42 -20.05 2.11 5.21
N PRO A 43 -20.22 1.30 4.15
CA PRO A 43 -20.18 -0.17 4.29
C PRO A 43 -18.93 -0.75 4.98
N PRO A 44 -17.69 -0.29 4.71
CA PRO A 44 -16.53 -0.84 5.41
C PRO A 44 -16.43 -0.42 6.89
N ILE A 45 -17.09 0.67 7.29
CA ILE A 45 -17.18 1.08 8.70
C ILE A 45 -18.11 0.13 9.44
N ASP A 46 -19.31 -0.09 8.92
CA ASP A 46 -20.32 -0.94 9.55
C ASP A 46 -19.76 -2.35 9.80
N ALA A 47 -19.06 -2.92 8.82
CA ALA A 47 -18.42 -4.23 8.93
C ALA A 47 -17.38 -4.34 10.07
N LEU A 48 -16.71 -3.24 10.44
CA LEU A 48 -15.76 -3.23 11.56
C LEU A 48 -16.45 -2.91 12.89
N VAL A 49 -17.50 -2.09 12.87
CA VAL A 49 -18.33 -1.81 14.05
C VAL A 49 -19.05 -3.08 14.52
N GLU A 50 -19.55 -3.90 13.60
CA GLU A 50 -20.12 -5.22 13.90
C GLU A 50 -19.13 -6.15 14.61
N LEU A 51 -17.82 -5.96 14.38
CA LEU A 51 -16.75 -6.72 15.03
C LEU A 51 -16.25 -6.09 16.34
N GLY A 52 -16.80 -4.94 16.74
CA GLY A 52 -16.47 -4.24 17.99
C GLY A 52 -15.61 -2.99 17.86
N ALA A 53 -15.32 -2.51 16.63
CA ALA A 53 -14.71 -1.20 16.46
C ALA A 53 -15.67 -0.06 16.84
N ARG A 54 -15.13 1.10 17.22
CA ARG A 54 -15.89 2.34 17.37
C ARG A 54 -15.77 3.18 16.10
N GLU A 55 -16.83 3.87 15.72
CA GLU A 55 -16.79 4.85 14.63
C GLU A 55 -16.51 6.26 15.17
N ALA A 56 -15.75 7.04 14.41
CA ALA A 56 -15.66 8.50 14.56
C ALA A 56 -16.17 9.19 13.29
N LYS A 57 -16.81 10.35 13.45
CA LYS A 57 -17.43 11.09 12.33
C LYS A 57 -16.41 11.84 11.47
N THR A 58 -15.24 12.13 12.03
CA THR A 58 -14.18 12.87 11.31
C THR A 58 -12.78 12.34 11.67
N PRO A 59 -11.76 12.58 10.81
CA PRO A 59 -10.37 12.25 11.14
C PRO A 59 -9.88 12.93 12.41
N ALA A 60 -10.22 14.21 12.62
CA ALA A 60 -9.87 14.96 13.84
C ALA A 60 -10.46 14.33 15.11
N GLU A 61 -11.74 13.96 15.09
CA GLU A 61 -12.41 13.31 16.23
C GLU A 61 -11.75 11.97 16.59
N LEU A 62 -11.39 11.18 15.58
CA LEU A 62 -10.66 9.93 15.75
C LEU A 62 -9.28 10.18 16.36
N ALA A 63 -8.54 11.13 15.78
CA ALA A 63 -7.17 11.42 16.16
C ALA A 63 -7.02 11.94 17.60
N ALA A 64 -8.00 12.71 18.10
CA ALA A 64 -8.01 13.21 19.46
C ALA A 64 -8.13 12.10 20.54
N GLN A 65 -8.67 10.94 20.17
CA GLN A 65 -8.99 9.83 21.08
C GLN A 65 -7.97 8.69 21.05
N CYS A 66 -6.97 8.73 20.17
CA CYS A 66 -6.05 7.62 19.96
C CYS A 66 -4.62 7.96 20.40
N GLU A 67 -3.83 6.94 20.69
CA GLU A 67 -2.38 7.06 20.90
C GLU A 67 -1.58 6.74 19.63
N VAL A 68 -2.15 5.92 18.75
CA VAL A 68 -1.60 5.61 17.42
C VAL A 68 -2.69 5.85 16.38
N VAL A 69 -2.43 6.67 15.37
CA VAL A 69 -3.36 6.94 14.26
C VAL A 69 -2.72 6.48 12.96
N ILE A 70 -3.40 5.60 12.23
CA ILE A 70 -2.94 5.00 10.99
C ILE A 70 -3.79 5.49 9.82
N THR A 71 -3.16 5.87 8.72
CA THR A 71 -3.82 6.08 7.42
C THR A 71 -3.42 5.02 6.40
N CYS A 72 -4.37 4.61 5.56
CA CYS A 72 -4.12 3.87 4.34
C CYS A 72 -4.94 4.47 3.19
N LEU A 73 -4.36 5.48 2.52
CA LEU A 73 -5.06 6.38 1.61
C LEU A 73 -4.50 6.31 0.19
N PRO A 74 -5.27 6.71 -0.84
CA PRO A 74 -4.94 6.42 -2.23
C PRO A 74 -3.82 7.28 -2.80
N ASP A 75 -3.67 8.54 -2.38
CA ASP A 75 -2.78 9.51 -3.00
C ASP A 75 -2.35 10.64 -2.06
N ASP A 76 -1.33 11.39 -2.49
CA ASP A 76 -0.71 12.50 -1.77
C ASP A 76 -1.69 13.59 -1.36
N GLU A 77 -2.64 13.95 -2.24
CA GLU A 77 -3.60 15.01 -1.95
C GLU A 77 -4.58 14.56 -0.86
N THR A 78 -5.09 13.33 -0.96
CA THR A 78 -5.95 12.75 0.07
C THR A 78 -5.23 12.64 1.41
N VAL A 79 -3.96 12.22 1.40
CA VAL A 79 -3.11 12.15 2.60
C VAL A 79 -2.91 13.53 3.21
N ARG A 80 -2.58 14.54 2.40
CA ARG A 80 -2.41 15.93 2.84
C ARG A 80 -3.70 16.49 3.45
N GLN A 81 -4.85 16.26 2.83
CA GLN A 81 -6.15 16.69 3.33
C GLN A 81 -6.51 16.03 4.65
N VAL A 82 -6.36 14.71 4.76
CA VAL A 82 -6.70 13.96 5.97
C VAL A 82 -5.76 14.32 7.12
N TRP A 83 -4.46 14.48 6.86
CA TRP A 83 -3.51 14.74 7.94
C TRP A 83 -3.43 16.21 8.33
N LEU A 84 -3.51 17.16 7.40
CA LEU A 84 -3.07 18.53 7.66
C LEU A 84 -4.01 19.63 7.16
N THR A 85 -4.46 19.59 5.91
CA THR A 85 -5.11 20.75 5.27
C THR A 85 -6.64 20.73 5.30
N GLY A 86 -7.26 19.57 5.55
CA GLY A 86 -8.71 19.45 5.60
C GLY A 86 -9.31 20.13 6.83
N ALA A 87 -10.59 20.54 6.73
CA ALA A 87 -11.31 21.20 7.82
C ALA A 87 -11.37 20.38 9.13
N HIS A 88 -11.23 19.05 9.01
CA HIS A 88 -11.17 18.11 10.14
C HIS A 88 -9.90 17.27 10.09
N ALA A 89 -8.76 17.90 9.78
CA ALA A 89 -7.46 17.25 9.70
C ALA A 89 -7.04 16.56 11.02
N ALA A 90 -6.38 15.42 10.90
CA ALA A 90 -5.99 14.58 12.02
C ALA A 90 -4.82 15.14 12.84
N LEU A 91 -3.69 15.55 12.23
CA LEU A 91 -2.49 16.00 12.96
C LEU A 91 -2.77 17.17 13.92
N PRO A 92 -3.54 18.22 13.55
CA PRO A 92 -3.85 19.30 14.47
C PRO A 92 -4.60 18.84 15.72
N ALA A 93 -5.41 17.79 15.63
CA ALA A 93 -6.22 17.27 16.73
C ALA A 93 -5.49 16.24 17.61
N MET A 94 -4.32 15.75 17.19
CA MET A 94 -3.54 14.77 17.95
C MET A 94 -2.96 15.37 19.23
N ARG A 95 -2.93 14.54 20.29
CA ARG A 95 -2.31 14.89 21.57
C ARG A 95 -0.78 14.75 21.48
N PRO A 96 -0.01 15.54 22.24
CA PRO A 96 1.43 15.31 22.39
C PRO A 96 1.78 13.87 22.78
N ASN A 97 2.97 13.41 22.39
CA ASN A 97 3.51 12.07 22.64
C ASN A 97 2.74 10.90 21.99
N THR A 98 1.91 11.18 20.98
CA THR A 98 1.22 10.16 20.15
C THR A 98 1.96 9.89 18.84
N ILE A 99 1.51 8.89 18.08
CA ILE A 99 2.16 8.43 16.84
C ILE A 99 1.17 8.50 15.67
N ALA A 100 1.53 9.23 14.63
CA ALA A 100 0.89 9.22 13.32
C ALA A 100 1.64 8.26 12.39
N VAL A 101 0.91 7.44 11.63
CA VAL A 101 1.47 6.46 10.69
C VAL A 101 0.77 6.56 9.35
N ASP A 102 1.51 6.82 8.28
CA ASP A 102 0.99 6.70 6.91
C ASP A 102 1.48 5.40 6.26
N MET A 103 0.55 4.51 5.92
CA MET A 103 0.84 3.20 5.32
C MET A 103 0.53 3.14 3.82
N GLY A 104 0.01 4.22 3.25
CA GLY A 104 -0.13 4.37 1.80
C GLY A 104 1.24 4.58 1.13
N THR A 105 1.27 4.46 -0.20
CA THR A 105 2.42 4.93 -0.97
C THR A 105 2.24 6.42 -1.26
N THR A 106 3.15 7.25 -0.76
CA THR A 106 3.12 8.71 -0.95
C THR A 106 4.50 9.27 -1.32
N SER A 107 4.56 10.53 -1.76
CA SER A 107 5.86 11.15 -2.03
C SER A 107 6.71 11.27 -0.76
N PRO A 108 8.03 10.99 -0.85
CA PRO A 108 8.96 11.22 0.26
C PRO A 108 8.98 12.68 0.74
N SER A 109 8.76 13.65 -0.16
CA SER A 109 8.67 15.07 0.19
C SER A 109 7.45 15.38 1.06
N LEU A 110 6.25 14.93 0.68
CA LEU A 110 5.05 15.06 1.52
C LEU A 110 5.25 14.42 2.89
N THR A 111 5.84 13.23 2.93
CA THR A 111 6.16 12.54 4.20
C THR A 111 7.02 13.40 5.12
N ARG A 112 8.07 14.04 4.59
CA ARG A 112 8.95 14.91 5.37
C ARG A 112 8.23 16.17 5.85
N ASP A 113 7.37 16.77 5.02
CA ASP A 113 6.56 17.93 5.41
C ASP A 113 5.61 17.59 6.58
N LEU A 114 4.91 16.44 6.48
CA LEU A 114 4.01 15.97 7.52
C LEU A 114 4.77 15.64 8.81
N ALA A 115 5.94 15.02 8.71
CA ALA A 115 6.79 14.73 9.86
C ALA A 115 7.27 16.01 10.57
N ALA A 116 7.67 17.03 9.82
CA ALA A 116 8.06 18.32 10.39
C ALA A 116 6.90 19.00 11.13
N TYR A 117 5.69 18.99 10.53
CA TYR A 117 4.50 19.51 11.20
C TYR A 117 4.17 18.72 12.47
N ALA A 118 4.15 17.38 12.39
CA ALA A 118 3.86 16.51 13.53
C ALA A 118 4.86 16.76 14.68
N GLN A 119 6.15 16.92 14.38
CA GLN A 119 7.18 17.22 15.36
C GLN A 119 6.91 18.54 16.09
N SER A 120 6.45 19.58 15.40
CA SER A 120 6.08 20.87 16.03
C SER A 120 4.92 20.73 17.04
N ARG A 121 4.15 19.64 16.94
CA ARG A 121 3.03 19.27 17.83
C ARG A 121 3.43 18.20 18.86
N GLN A 122 4.70 17.83 18.93
CA GLN A 122 5.21 16.72 19.75
C GLN A 122 4.56 15.37 19.40
N VAL A 123 4.20 15.19 18.14
CA VAL A 123 3.66 13.94 17.58
C VAL A 123 4.75 13.30 16.72
N ALA A 124 4.99 12.00 16.88
CA ALA A 124 5.88 11.26 16.00
C ALA A 124 5.15 10.92 14.70
N PHE A 125 5.84 11.00 13.56
CA PHE A 125 5.29 10.60 12.26
C PHE A 125 6.14 9.49 11.65
N LEU A 126 5.48 8.40 11.26
CA LEU A 126 6.11 7.25 10.60
C LEU A 126 5.51 7.06 9.21
N ASP A 127 6.34 7.03 8.17
CA ASP A 127 5.94 6.43 6.90
C ASP A 127 6.18 4.92 6.96
N ALA A 128 5.12 4.14 6.86
CA ALA A 128 5.16 2.68 6.98
C ALA A 128 4.47 1.99 5.79
N PRO A 129 4.83 2.30 4.52
CA PRO A 129 4.24 1.67 3.36
C PRO A 129 4.44 0.15 3.36
N VAL A 130 3.53 -0.54 2.68
CA VAL A 130 3.42 -2.00 2.73
C VAL A 130 3.63 -2.68 1.38
N THR A 131 4.00 -3.95 1.40
CA THR A 131 3.97 -4.85 0.25
C THR A 131 3.44 -6.23 0.63
N GLY A 132 2.84 -6.94 -0.34
CA GLY A 132 2.06 -8.17 -0.14
C GLY A 132 0.64 -8.14 -0.73
N GLY A 133 0.18 -6.97 -1.19
CA GLY A 133 -1.12 -6.79 -1.84
C GLY A 133 -2.32 -7.09 -0.93
N GLN A 134 -3.50 -7.16 -1.53
CA GLN A 134 -4.75 -7.46 -0.82
C GLN A 134 -4.65 -8.77 -0.04
N TRP A 135 -4.10 -9.81 -0.65
CA TRP A 135 -3.95 -11.12 0.00
C TRP A 135 -3.10 -11.03 1.27
N GLY A 136 -1.98 -10.30 1.23
CA GLY A 136 -1.13 -10.10 2.42
C GLY A 136 -1.85 -9.34 3.52
N ALA A 137 -2.68 -8.35 3.16
CA ALA A 137 -3.50 -7.60 4.11
C ALA A 137 -4.59 -8.48 4.75
N GLU A 138 -5.29 -9.29 3.96
CA GLU A 138 -6.30 -10.23 4.45
C GLU A 138 -5.72 -11.32 5.35
N SER A 139 -4.51 -11.78 5.01
CA SER A 139 -3.79 -12.85 5.72
C SER A 139 -2.99 -12.37 6.92
N GLY A 140 -2.81 -11.06 7.11
CA GLY A 140 -1.98 -10.50 8.19
C GLY A 140 -0.49 -10.75 7.98
N THR A 141 -0.06 -10.89 6.73
CA THR A 141 1.32 -11.27 6.34
C THR A 141 2.08 -10.18 5.60
N LEU A 142 1.60 -8.94 5.66
CA LEU A 142 2.26 -7.80 5.02
C LEU A 142 3.72 -7.66 5.45
N THR A 143 4.54 -7.20 4.50
CA THR A 143 5.84 -6.62 4.81
C THR A 143 5.68 -5.11 4.96
N ILE A 144 6.09 -4.57 6.09
CA ILE A 144 5.93 -3.17 6.47
C ILE A 144 7.33 -2.53 6.52
N MET A 145 7.54 -1.46 5.75
CA MET A 145 8.82 -0.76 5.60
C MET A 145 8.72 0.60 6.31
N VAL A 146 9.36 0.77 7.45
CA VAL A 146 9.11 1.92 8.34
C VAL A 146 10.26 2.92 8.34
N GLY A 147 9.98 4.14 7.90
CA GLY A 147 10.79 5.33 8.09
C GLY A 147 10.27 6.20 9.23
N GLY A 148 11.19 6.90 9.92
CA GLY A 148 10.89 7.86 10.98
C GLY A 148 11.80 7.73 12.21
N ALA A 149 11.35 8.28 13.33
CA ALA A 149 12.08 8.20 14.60
C ALA A 149 12.09 6.75 15.13
N ARG A 150 13.26 6.27 15.55
CA ARG A 150 13.44 4.87 15.95
C ARG A 150 12.65 4.50 17.21
N ASP A 151 12.56 5.39 18.18
CA ASP A 151 11.77 5.21 19.40
C ASP A 151 10.26 5.09 19.08
N ALA A 152 9.77 5.89 18.13
CA ALA A 152 8.39 5.79 17.67
C ALA A 152 8.13 4.48 16.92
N TYR A 153 9.08 4.02 16.09
CA TYR A 153 9.02 2.70 15.48
C TYR A 153 8.92 1.58 16.53
N GLU A 154 9.77 1.60 17.55
CA GLU A 154 9.78 0.59 18.62
C GLU A 154 8.45 0.57 19.40
N ARG A 155 7.87 1.74 19.66
CA ARG A 155 6.54 1.87 20.29
C ARG A 155 5.39 1.39 19.41
N ALA A 156 5.47 1.61 18.09
CA ALA A 156 4.43 1.21 17.14
C ALA A 156 4.55 -0.27 16.70
N LEU A 157 5.70 -0.91 16.93
CA LEU A 157 6.00 -2.26 16.49
C LEU A 157 4.93 -3.31 16.88
N PRO A 158 4.39 -3.33 18.12
CA PRO A 158 3.32 -4.27 18.47
C PRO A 158 2.05 -4.10 17.63
N VAL A 159 1.70 -2.86 17.25
CA VAL A 159 0.54 -2.58 16.38
C VAL A 159 0.82 -3.07 14.96
N PHE A 160 2.04 -2.88 14.45
CA PHE A 160 2.45 -3.41 13.14
C PHE A 160 2.42 -4.94 13.10
N GLN A 161 2.79 -5.61 14.19
CA GLN A 161 2.77 -7.07 14.31
C GLN A 161 1.36 -7.67 14.25
N ALA A 162 0.31 -6.88 14.52
CA ALA A 162 -1.06 -7.35 14.36
C ALA A 162 -1.41 -7.63 12.88
N MET A 163 -0.85 -6.87 11.94
CA MET A 163 -1.25 -6.90 10.52
C MET A 163 -0.13 -7.27 9.55
N GLY A 164 1.08 -7.51 10.04
CA GLY A 164 2.27 -7.79 9.23
C GLY A 164 3.15 -8.88 9.83
N LYS A 165 3.84 -9.60 8.95
CA LYS A 165 4.76 -10.69 9.33
C LYS A 165 6.22 -10.24 9.35
N ARG A 166 6.60 -9.32 8.48
CA ARG A 166 7.97 -8.78 8.39
C ARG A 166 7.92 -7.27 8.52
N ILE A 167 8.53 -6.73 9.56
CA ILE A 167 8.46 -5.32 9.88
C ILE A 167 9.89 -4.80 9.97
N VAL A 168 10.26 -3.88 9.10
CA VAL A 168 11.65 -3.46 8.92
C VAL A 168 11.76 -1.96 9.13
N TYR A 169 12.62 -1.55 10.07
CA TYR A 169 13.04 -0.16 10.19
C TYR A 169 14.07 0.16 9.11
N VAL A 170 13.82 1.20 8.32
CA VAL A 170 14.64 1.55 7.15
C VAL A 170 15.29 2.93 7.23
N GLY A 171 15.13 3.64 8.36
CA GLY A 171 15.83 4.90 8.65
C GLY A 171 14.87 6.04 8.98
N GLU A 172 15.31 7.27 8.72
CA GLU A 172 14.56 8.50 8.97
C GLU A 172 13.29 8.65 8.10
N SER A 173 12.49 9.68 8.37
CA SER A 173 11.23 9.93 7.66
C SER A 173 11.43 10.04 6.14
N GLY A 174 10.59 9.34 5.39
CA GLY A 174 10.64 9.23 3.93
C GLY A 174 11.46 8.04 3.43
N LYS A 175 12.28 7.38 4.27
CA LYS A 175 13.02 6.18 3.86
C LYS A 175 12.12 4.97 3.63
N GLY A 176 10.99 4.87 4.34
CA GLY A 176 9.95 3.88 4.09
C GLY A 176 9.37 4.05 2.69
N GLN A 177 8.99 5.27 2.32
CA GLN A 177 8.52 5.58 0.96
C GLN A 177 9.58 5.31 -0.10
N LEU A 178 10.84 5.70 0.10
CA LEU A 178 11.92 5.40 -0.86
C LEU A 178 12.12 3.88 -1.05
N MET A 179 12.09 3.09 0.03
CA MET A 179 12.14 1.63 -0.05
C MET A 179 10.92 1.08 -0.81
N LYS A 180 9.73 1.64 -0.58
CA LYS A 180 8.53 1.26 -1.32
C LYS A 180 8.64 1.58 -2.81
N LEU A 181 9.18 2.74 -3.19
CA LEU A 181 9.40 3.09 -4.60
C LEU A 181 10.40 2.13 -5.27
N ALA A 182 11.46 1.71 -4.56
CA ALA A 182 12.35 0.66 -5.04
C ALA A 182 11.61 -0.68 -5.26
N ASN A 183 10.71 -1.05 -4.34
CA ASN A 183 9.83 -2.21 -4.54
C ASN A 183 8.93 -2.05 -5.79
N GLN A 184 8.37 -0.86 -6.03
CA GLN A 184 7.49 -0.62 -7.17
C GLN A 184 8.23 -0.63 -8.51
N ILE A 185 9.53 -0.31 -8.57
CA ILE A 185 10.36 -0.57 -9.77
C ILE A 185 10.32 -2.06 -10.12
N ALA A 186 10.64 -2.93 -9.16
CA ALA A 186 10.71 -4.37 -9.38
C ALA A 186 9.34 -4.96 -9.72
N VAL A 187 8.27 -4.48 -9.07
CA VAL A 187 6.89 -4.88 -9.38
C VAL A 187 6.51 -4.50 -10.81
N ALA A 188 6.74 -3.25 -11.21
CA ALA A 188 6.32 -2.74 -12.52
C ALA A 188 7.09 -3.39 -13.67
N VAL A 189 8.42 -3.42 -13.58
CA VAL A 189 9.28 -3.98 -14.63
C VAL A 189 9.15 -5.51 -14.67
N GLY A 190 9.02 -6.17 -13.51
CA GLY A 190 8.77 -7.61 -13.44
C GLY A 190 7.44 -7.99 -14.09
N MET A 191 6.40 -7.18 -13.94
CA MET A 191 5.11 -7.42 -14.59
C MET A 191 5.21 -7.30 -16.12
N LEU A 192 6.02 -6.36 -16.64
CA LEU A 192 6.30 -6.29 -18.08
C LEU A 192 6.98 -7.57 -18.58
N ALA A 193 8.02 -8.03 -17.88
CA ALA A 193 8.73 -9.26 -18.25
C ALA A 193 7.80 -10.48 -18.27
N VAL A 194 6.92 -10.62 -17.26
CA VAL A 194 5.91 -11.70 -17.22
C VAL A 194 4.93 -11.57 -18.38
N ALA A 195 4.42 -10.37 -18.65
CA ALA A 195 3.46 -10.14 -19.73
C ALA A 195 4.06 -10.44 -21.12
N GLU A 196 5.30 -10.01 -21.38
CA GLU A 196 6.02 -10.30 -22.62
C GLU A 196 6.29 -11.81 -22.78
N ALA A 197 6.75 -12.48 -21.72
CA ALA A 197 7.02 -13.92 -21.77
C ALA A 197 5.77 -14.74 -22.08
N LEU A 198 4.63 -14.40 -21.44
CA LEU A 198 3.37 -15.10 -21.67
C LEU A 198 2.76 -14.77 -23.02
N LEU A 199 2.86 -13.53 -23.49
CA LEU A 199 2.42 -13.19 -24.83
C LEU A 199 3.26 -13.93 -25.88
N PHE A 200 4.59 -13.99 -25.72
CA PHE A 200 5.44 -14.76 -26.62
C PHE A 200 5.06 -16.24 -26.62
N ALA A 201 4.84 -16.84 -25.45
CA ALA A 201 4.42 -18.23 -25.33
C ALA A 201 3.07 -18.49 -26.04
N GLU A 202 2.09 -17.59 -25.85
CA GLU A 202 0.81 -17.63 -26.55
C GLU A 202 0.99 -17.59 -28.08
N GLN A 203 1.81 -16.66 -28.59
CA GLN A 203 2.09 -16.54 -30.03
C GLN A 203 2.87 -17.72 -30.61
N ALA A 204 3.70 -18.35 -29.78
CA ALA A 204 4.43 -19.56 -30.15
C ALA A 204 3.57 -20.84 -30.07
N GLY A 205 2.29 -20.73 -29.67
CA GLY A 205 1.38 -21.86 -29.53
C GLY A 205 1.66 -22.75 -28.31
N LEU A 206 2.32 -22.22 -27.28
CA LEU A 206 2.57 -22.93 -26.03
C LEU A 206 1.35 -22.85 -25.10
N ASP A 207 1.14 -23.90 -24.31
CA ASP A 207 0.14 -23.87 -23.24
C ASP A 207 0.59 -22.89 -22.13
N LEU A 208 -0.26 -21.89 -21.84
CA LEU A 208 0.08 -20.84 -20.88
C LEU A 208 0.15 -21.35 -19.44
N ASN A 209 -0.67 -22.35 -19.06
CA ASN A 209 -0.62 -22.88 -17.69
C ASN A 209 0.68 -23.64 -17.46
N LEU A 210 1.07 -24.51 -18.39
CA LEU A 210 2.34 -25.22 -18.38
C LEU A 210 3.53 -24.25 -18.45
N THR A 211 3.42 -23.18 -19.24
CA THR A 211 4.44 -22.13 -19.31
C THR A 211 4.63 -21.48 -17.94
N VAL A 212 3.55 -21.04 -17.30
CA VAL A 212 3.60 -20.42 -15.95
C VAL A 212 4.20 -21.40 -14.94
N GLU A 213 3.75 -22.66 -14.91
CA GLU A 213 4.25 -23.68 -14.00
C GLU A 213 5.78 -23.88 -14.18
N THR A 214 6.20 -24.07 -15.43
CA THR A 214 7.61 -24.30 -15.77
C THR A 214 8.49 -23.12 -15.36
N LEU A 215 8.10 -21.89 -15.73
CA LEU A 215 8.89 -20.69 -15.47
C LEU A 215 8.91 -20.32 -13.98
N SER A 216 7.84 -20.62 -13.24
CA SER A 216 7.75 -20.29 -11.80
C SER A 216 8.78 -21.05 -10.95
N SER A 217 9.20 -22.24 -11.37
CA SER A 217 10.16 -23.08 -10.64
C SER A 217 11.63 -22.76 -10.90
N GLY A 218 11.92 -22.03 -11.98
CA GLY A 218 13.29 -21.75 -12.44
C GLY A 218 13.79 -20.34 -12.10
N ALA A 219 14.86 -19.92 -12.78
CA ALA A 219 15.43 -18.58 -12.62
C ALA A 219 14.49 -17.43 -13.04
N ALA A 220 13.46 -17.72 -13.84
CA ALA A 220 12.40 -16.78 -14.18
C ALA A 220 11.31 -16.65 -13.08
N GLY A 221 11.42 -17.46 -12.02
CA GLY A 221 10.45 -17.51 -10.93
C GLY A 221 10.36 -16.19 -10.18
N SER A 222 9.12 -15.73 -9.99
CA SER A 222 8.80 -14.55 -9.20
C SER A 222 7.37 -14.66 -8.69
N TRP A 223 7.04 -13.90 -7.64
CA TRP A 223 5.66 -13.80 -7.16
C TRP A 223 4.71 -13.37 -8.29
N ALA A 224 5.14 -12.44 -9.15
CA ALA A 224 4.35 -11.98 -10.29
C ALA A 224 4.11 -13.12 -11.30
N MET A 225 5.12 -13.91 -11.65
CA MET A 225 4.95 -15.07 -12.56
C MET A 225 3.97 -16.09 -11.96
N GLU A 226 4.20 -16.50 -10.71
CA GLU A 226 3.42 -17.56 -10.06
C GLU A 226 1.95 -17.15 -9.86
N ASN A 227 1.70 -15.91 -9.47
CA ASN A 227 0.37 -15.45 -9.07
C ASN A 227 -0.34 -14.68 -10.19
N LEU A 228 0.31 -13.68 -10.77
CA LEU A 228 -0.30 -12.86 -11.82
C LEU A 228 -0.19 -13.50 -13.20
N GLY A 229 0.88 -14.25 -13.48
CA GLY A 229 1.02 -15.03 -14.70
C GLY A 229 -0.06 -16.12 -14.82
N ARG A 230 -0.35 -16.83 -13.71
CA ARG A 230 -1.46 -17.79 -13.66
C ARG A 230 -2.81 -17.14 -13.98
N ARG A 231 -3.05 -15.92 -13.46
CA ARG A 231 -4.27 -15.16 -13.75
C ARG A 231 -4.35 -14.71 -15.21
N ILE A 232 -3.23 -14.30 -15.81
CA ILE A 232 -3.15 -14.03 -17.26
C ILE A 232 -3.52 -15.28 -18.06
N ALA A 233 -2.95 -16.45 -17.73
CA ALA A 233 -3.25 -17.71 -18.41
C ALA A 233 -4.73 -18.11 -18.33
N GLN A 234 -5.44 -17.64 -17.31
CA GLN A 234 -6.87 -17.85 -17.10
C GLN A 234 -7.76 -16.72 -17.65
N GLY A 235 -7.17 -15.68 -18.24
CA GLY A 235 -7.91 -14.49 -18.69
C GLY A 235 -8.44 -13.60 -17.57
N ASP A 236 -7.97 -13.78 -16.33
CA ASP A 236 -8.43 -13.03 -15.16
C ASP A 236 -7.62 -11.73 -14.97
N LEU A 237 -8.27 -10.61 -15.29
CA LEU A 237 -7.73 -9.26 -15.15
C LEU A 237 -8.27 -8.51 -13.93
N GLN A 238 -8.99 -9.17 -13.01
CA GLN A 238 -9.53 -8.50 -11.84
C GLN A 238 -8.41 -7.98 -10.92
N PRO A 239 -8.58 -6.83 -10.25
CA PRO A 239 -7.50 -6.21 -9.50
C PRO A 239 -7.22 -6.90 -8.16
N GLY A 240 -5.97 -7.31 -7.95
CA GLY A 240 -5.38 -7.39 -6.59
C GLY A 240 -4.60 -6.11 -6.23
N PHE A 241 -4.10 -5.42 -7.26
CA PHE A 241 -3.56 -4.07 -7.22
C PHE A 241 -3.95 -3.39 -8.54
N MET A 242 -4.58 -2.21 -8.47
CA MET A 242 -5.15 -1.56 -9.66
C MET A 242 -4.09 -0.84 -10.48
N VAL A 243 -4.28 -0.81 -11.81
CA VAL A 243 -3.44 -0.05 -12.75
C VAL A 243 -3.25 1.40 -12.30
N ARG A 244 -4.33 2.12 -11.98
CA ARG A 244 -4.26 3.52 -11.53
C ARG A 244 -3.40 3.74 -10.28
N LEU A 245 -3.34 2.75 -9.38
CA LEU A 245 -2.56 2.86 -8.15
C LEU A 245 -1.06 2.64 -8.45
N LEU A 246 -0.75 1.67 -9.31
CA LEU A 246 0.61 1.49 -9.80
C LEU A 246 1.07 2.71 -10.61
N GLN A 247 0.18 3.31 -11.39
CA GLN A 247 0.47 4.50 -12.16
C GLN A 247 0.85 5.69 -11.30
N LYS A 248 0.07 5.96 -10.26
CA LYS A 248 0.42 6.95 -9.24
C LYS A 248 1.79 6.65 -8.63
N ASP A 249 2.10 5.40 -8.29
CA ASP A 249 3.41 5.03 -7.74
C ASP A 249 4.55 5.31 -8.74
N LEU A 250 4.34 5.00 -10.03
CA LEU A 250 5.30 5.29 -11.11
C LEU A 250 5.50 6.79 -11.32
N GLN A 251 4.44 7.60 -11.19
CA GLN A 251 4.55 9.06 -11.26
C GLN A 251 5.40 9.63 -10.12
N ILE A 252 5.15 9.17 -8.88
CA ILE A 252 5.97 9.56 -7.72
C ILE A 252 7.42 9.12 -7.94
N LEU A 253 7.63 7.87 -8.32
CA LEU A 253 8.95 7.30 -8.60
C LEU A 253 9.73 8.11 -9.65
N LEU A 254 9.11 8.39 -10.79
CA LEU A 254 9.76 9.13 -11.89
C LEU A 254 10.03 10.59 -11.53
N SER A 255 9.21 11.18 -10.66
CA SER A 255 9.48 12.50 -10.09
C SER A 255 10.69 12.47 -9.14
N GLU A 256 10.71 11.53 -8.19
CA GLU A 256 11.80 11.37 -7.22
C GLU A 256 13.14 11.01 -7.89
N ALA A 257 13.11 10.21 -8.97
CA ALA A 257 14.30 9.84 -9.73
C ALA A 257 15.03 11.05 -10.34
N ARG A 258 14.33 12.16 -10.61
CA ARG A 258 14.96 13.41 -11.07
C ARG A 258 15.86 14.01 -9.99
N SER A 259 15.44 13.93 -8.73
CA SER A 259 16.21 14.46 -7.60
C SER A 259 17.49 13.66 -7.32
N THR A 260 17.49 12.37 -7.65
CA THR A 260 18.64 11.47 -7.45
C THR A 260 19.47 11.24 -8.72
N ALA A 261 19.10 11.86 -9.84
CA ALA A 261 19.68 11.60 -11.16
C ALA A 261 19.73 10.11 -11.53
N THR A 262 18.75 9.31 -11.08
CA THR A 262 18.72 7.86 -11.31
C THR A 262 18.07 7.55 -12.67
N PRO A 263 18.74 6.85 -13.59
CA PRO A 263 18.14 6.47 -14.87
C PRO A 263 17.16 5.30 -14.69
N LEU A 264 15.87 5.56 -14.87
CA LEU A 264 14.79 4.56 -14.75
C LEU A 264 14.15 4.22 -16.09
N LEU A 265 14.93 3.66 -17.01
CA LEU A 265 14.50 3.37 -18.39
C LEU A 265 13.30 2.41 -18.44
N GLY A 266 13.39 1.28 -17.73
CA GLY A 266 12.31 0.28 -17.69
C GLY A 266 11.03 0.84 -17.07
N SER A 267 11.14 1.57 -15.96
CA SER A 267 9.97 2.19 -15.31
C SER A 267 9.32 3.25 -16.19
N ALA A 268 10.09 4.03 -16.96
CA ALA A 268 9.55 5.02 -17.90
C ALA A 268 8.77 4.35 -19.04
N LEU A 269 9.29 3.25 -19.60
CA LEU A 269 8.56 2.44 -20.60
C LEU A 269 7.26 1.90 -20.03
N VAL A 270 7.33 1.23 -18.88
CA VAL A 270 6.16 0.62 -18.23
C VAL A 270 5.11 1.69 -17.86
N HIS A 271 5.55 2.87 -17.42
CA HIS A 271 4.65 4.01 -17.19
C HIS A 271 3.87 4.40 -18.45
N GLN A 272 4.51 4.46 -19.62
CA GLN A 272 3.78 4.76 -20.87
C GLN A 272 2.79 3.66 -21.26
N LEU A 273 3.15 2.38 -21.06
CA LEU A 273 2.25 1.27 -21.34
C LEU A 273 1.01 1.30 -20.44
N TYR A 274 1.17 1.53 -19.14
CA TYR A 274 0.01 1.67 -18.27
C TYR A 274 -0.80 2.95 -18.57
N CYS A 275 -0.20 4.01 -19.13
CA CYS A 275 -0.95 5.22 -19.51
C CYS A 275 -1.90 4.92 -20.66
N HIS A 276 -1.57 3.94 -21.52
CA HIS A 276 -2.49 3.44 -22.52
C HIS A 276 -3.74 2.83 -21.85
N LEU A 277 -3.56 1.95 -20.85
CA LEU A 277 -4.69 1.34 -20.11
C LEU A 277 -5.57 2.38 -19.41
N GLU A 278 -4.98 3.43 -18.83
CA GLU A 278 -5.78 4.51 -18.25
C GLU A 278 -6.63 5.23 -19.30
N ARG A 279 -6.07 5.50 -20.48
CA ARG A 279 -6.76 6.18 -21.58
C ARG A 279 -7.86 5.33 -22.23
N THR A 280 -7.76 4.01 -22.14
CA THR A 280 -8.77 3.07 -22.64
C THR A 280 -9.81 2.68 -21.59
N GLY A 281 -9.80 3.31 -20.40
CA GLY A 281 -10.79 3.07 -19.35
C GLY A 281 -10.55 1.78 -18.54
N GLU A 282 -9.32 1.26 -18.57
CA GLU A 282 -8.91 0.01 -17.91
C GLU A 282 -8.10 0.27 -16.63
N ASP A 283 -8.15 1.50 -16.11
CA ASP A 283 -7.42 1.97 -14.93
C ASP A 283 -7.77 1.21 -13.63
N ARG A 284 -8.93 0.56 -13.62
CA ARG A 284 -9.44 -0.26 -12.50
C ARG A 284 -9.13 -1.74 -12.62
N LEU A 285 -8.57 -2.20 -13.74
CA LEU A 285 -8.10 -3.58 -13.87
C LEU A 285 -6.86 -3.82 -13.00
N GLY A 286 -6.52 -5.09 -12.81
CA GLY A 286 -5.28 -5.49 -12.17
C GLY A 286 -4.07 -5.14 -13.02
N THR A 287 -2.92 -4.94 -12.37
CA THR A 287 -1.64 -4.64 -13.05
C THR A 287 -1.26 -5.63 -14.15
N GLN A 288 -1.75 -6.87 -14.08
CA GLN A 288 -1.54 -7.89 -15.11
C GLN A 288 -2.25 -7.60 -16.44
N ALA A 289 -3.18 -6.63 -16.46
CA ALA A 289 -3.81 -6.13 -17.69
C ALA A 289 -2.81 -5.49 -18.67
N LEU A 290 -1.55 -5.27 -18.26
CA LEU A 290 -0.46 -4.85 -19.13
C LEU A 290 -0.34 -5.72 -20.40
N ILE A 291 -0.65 -7.02 -20.31
CA ILE A 291 -0.64 -7.92 -21.48
C ILE A 291 -1.59 -7.44 -22.59
N GLN A 292 -2.71 -6.80 -22.25
CA GLN A 292 -3.67 -6.28 -23.24
C GLN A 292 -3.06 -5.18 -24.10
N VAL A 293 -2.19 -4.33 -23.52
CA VAL A 293 -1.45 -3.32 -24.28
C VAL A 293 -0.53 -3.98 -25.29
N LEU A 294 0.19 -5.02 -24.85
CA LEU A 294 1.12 -5.74 -25.71
C LEU A 294 0.40 -6.48 -26.85
N ARG A 295 -0.75 -7.09 -26.57
CA ARG A 295 -1.62 -7.71 -27.59
C ARG A 295 -2.04 -6.70 -28.66
N ARG A 296 -2.53 -5.53 -28.25
CA ARG A 296 -2.91 -4.44 -29.18
C ARG A 296 -1.74 -3.96 -30.02
N LEU A 297 -0.55 -3.81 -29.43
CA LEU A 297 0.66 -3.43 -30.16
C LEU A 297 1.10 -4.52 -31.16
N GLY A 298 0.83 -5.78 -30.85
CA GLY A 298 1.04 -6.92 -31.75
C GLY A 298 -0.05 -7.11 -32.80
N GLY A 299 -1.08 -6.24 -32.85
CA GLY A 299 -2.19 -6.33 -33.81
C GLY A 299 -3.28 -7.33 -33.44
N GLN A 300 -3.36 -7.76 -32.19
CA GLN A 300 -4.44 -8.60 -31.68
C GLN A 300 -5.56 -7.71 -31.11
N GLU A 301 -6.81 -8.03 -31.44
CA GLU A 301 -8.00 -7.38 -30.86
C GLU A 301 -8.30 -7.88 -29.44
#